data_AF-A0AA51DXR0-F1
#
_entry.id   AF-A0AA51DXR0-F1
#
_cell.length_a   1.000
_cell.length_b   1.000
_cell.length_c   1.000
_cell.angle_alpha   90.00
_cell.angle_beta   90.00
_cell.angle_gamma   90.00
#
_symmetry.space_group_name_H-M   'P 1'
#
loop_
_entity.id
_entity.type
_entity.pdbx_description
1 polymer ?
#
loop_
_entity_poly.entity_id
_entity_poly.type
_entity_poly.pdbx_seq_one_letter_code
_entity_poly.pdbx_strand_id
1 'polypeptide(L)' 'MIIWINGTFGVGKTTVSNELHKKLKDSFVYDPEKAGEFIWNNSPDCISWKGDFQDILMCRDFNYQMLKYIQ' A
#
# COMPACT_ATOMS: atom_id res chain seq x y z
N MET A 1 -5.12 7.79 14.53
CA MET A 1 -3.90 8.53 14.09
C MET A 1 -3.30 7.76 12.92
N ILE A 2 -2.92 8.43 11.83
CA ILE A 2 -2.24 7.79 10.68
C ILE A 2 -0.76 8.16 10.73
N ILE A 3 0.12 7.17 10.65
CA ILE A 3 1.56 7.36 10.51
C ILE A 3 1.93 6.96 9.08
N TRP A 4 2.27 7.95 8.25
CA TRP A 4 2.62 7.74 6.84
C TRP A 4 4.12 7.58 6.67
N ILE A 5 4.58 6.39 6.25
CA ILE A 5 6.00 6.09 6.03
C ILE A 5 6.28 6.10 4.53
N ASN A 6 6.95 7.14 4.04
CA ASN A 6 7.35 7.28 2.63
C ASN A 6 8.86 7.13 2.46
N GLY A 7 9.30 6.69 1.28
CA GLY A 7 10.70 6.47 0.95
C GLY A 7 10.88 5.71 -0.37
N THR A 8 12.09 5.75 -0.94
CA THR A 8 12.44 5.07 -2.20
C THR A 8 12.37 3.54 -2.08
N PHE A 9 12.47 2.84 -3.22
CA PHE A 9 12.52 1.38 -3.25
C PHE A 9 13.73 0.85 -2.45
N GLY A 10 13.51 -0.19 -1.64
CA GLY A 10 14.57 -0.84 -0.86
C GLY A 10 15.10 -0.06 0.35
N VAL A 11 14.62 1.16 0.63
CA VAL A 11 15.15 1.99 1.75
C VAL A 11 14.76 1.50 3.16
N GLY A 12 13.95 0.44 3.26
CA GLY A 12 13.57 -0.17 4.54
C GLY A 12 12.21 0.27 5.12
N LYS A 13 11.30 0.80 4.30
CA LYS A 13 9.94 1.21 4.74
C LYS A 13 9.21 0.10 5.51
N THR A 14 9.18 -1.11 4.95
CA THR A 14 8.54 -2.29 5.56
C THR A 14 9.19 -2.69 6.88
N THR A 15 10.52 -2.56 6.98
CA THR A 15 11.24 -2.81 8.23
C THR A 15 10.83 -1.80 9.29
N VAL A 16 10.81 -0.51 8.94
CA VAL A 16 10.43 0.57 9.87
C VAL A 16 8.98 0.44 10.31
N SER A 17 8.04 0.14 9.41
CA SER A 17 6.62 -0.03 9.75
C SER A 17 6.41 -1.19 10.72
N ASN A 18 7.10 -2.31 10.51
CA ASN A 18 7.00 -3.50 11.39
C ASN A 18 7.64 -3.25 12.76
N GLU A 19 8.80 -2.60 12.82
CA GLU A 19 9.43 -2.25 14.10
C GLU A 19 8.61 -1.23 14.90
N LEU A 20 7.94 -0.30 14.21
CA LEU A 20 7.04 0.64 14.84
C LEU A 20 5.79 -0.06 15.38
N HIS A 21 5.19 -0.96 14.61
CA HIS A 21 4.01 -1.74 15.00
C HIS A 21 4.25 -2.57 16.27
N LYS A 22 5.44 -3.18 16.42
CA LYS A 22 5.84 -3.91 17.64
C LYS A 22 5.86 -3.03 18.90
N LYS A 23 6.13 -1.73 18.75
CA LYS A 23 6.27 -0.78 19.88
C LYS A 23 4.98 -0.03 20.19
N LEU A 24 4.09 0.12 19.21
CA LEU A 24 2.81 0.81 19.37
C LEU A 24 1.69 -0.20 19.65
N LYS A 25 1.15 -0.17 20.88
CA LYS A 25 -0.07 -0.92 21.22
C LYS A 25 -1.23 -0.44 20.33
N ASP A 26 -2.12 -1.38 19.99
CA ASP A 26 -3.33 -1.13 19.20
C ASP A 26 -3.08 -0.46 17.84
N SER A 27 -1.93 -0.75 17.23
CA SER A 27 -1.60 -0.28 15.88
C SER A 27 -1.92 -1.34 14.82
N PHE A 28 -2.03 -0.91 13.56
CA PHE A 28 -2.25 -1.78 12.40
C PHE A 28 -1.36 -1.32 11.25
N VAL A 29 -0.74 -2.27 10.55
CA VAL A 29 0.07 -1.99 9.36
C VAL A 29 -0.80 -2.16 8.12
N TYR A 30 -1.17 -1.04 7.51
CA TYR A 30 -1.79 -1.04 6.19
C TYR A 30 -0.71 -0.96 5.11
N ASP A 31 -0.67 -1.95 4.23
CA ASP A 31 0.27 -2.03 3.12
C ASP A 31 -0.46 -1.75 1.79
N PRO A 32 -0.28 -0.57 1.18
CA PRO A 32 -0.97 -0.21 -0.05
C PRO A 32 -0.53 -1.02 -1.27
N GLU A 33 0.62 -1.69 -1.22
CA GLU A 33 1.11 -2.52 -2.33
C GLU A 33 0.20 -3.75 -2.55
N LYS A 34 -0.41 -4.27 -1.48
CA LYS A 34 -1.34 -5.41 -1.56
C LYS A 34 -2.58 -5.12 -2.41
N ALA A 35 -3.09 -3.88 -2.37
CA ALA A 35 -4.21 -3.47 -3.20
C ALA A 35 -3.79 -3.39 -4.68
N GLY A 36 -2.61 -2.83 -4.94
CA GLY A 36 -2.03 -2.77 -6.28
C GLY A 36 -1.80 -4.15 -6.87
N GLU A 37 -1.16 -5.05 -6.12
CA GLU A 37 -0.93 -6.44 -6.51
C GLU A 37 -2.25 -7.17 -6.79
N PHE A 38 -3.27 -6.99 -5.93
CA PHE A 38 -4.58 -7.59 -6.15
C PHE A 38 -5.21 -7.11 -7.46
N ILE A 39 -5.25 -5.80 -7.70
CA ILE A 39 -5.81 -5.24 -8.94
C ILE A 39 -5.04 -5.76 -10.15
N TRP A 40 -3.71 -5.77 -10.07
CA TRP A 40 -2.82 -6.21 -11.13
C TRP A 40 -3.06 -7.67 -11.51
N ASN A 41 -3.08 -8.58 -10.52
CA ASN A 41 -3.24 -10.02 -10.74
C ASN A 41 -4.66 -10.43 -11.16
N ASN A 42 -5.65 -9.56 -10.96
CA ASN A 42 -7.06 -9.81 -11.29
C ASN A 42 -7.57 -8.92 -12.43
N SER A 43 -6.66 -8.33 -13.21
CA SER A 43 -6.99 -7.52 -14.38
C SER A 43 -6.43 -8.15 -15.66
N PRO A 44 -6.95 -7.78 -16.85
CA PRO A 44 -6.33 -8.18 -18.11
C PRO A 44 -4.88 -7.72 -18.23
N ASP A 45 -4.05 -8.48 -18.94
CA ASP A 45 -2.60 -8.22 -19.08
C ASP A 45 -2.27 -6.83 -19.64
N CYS A 46 -3.18 -6.21 -20.39
CA CYS A 46 -2.99 -4.84 -20.88
C CYS A 46 -2.89 -3.79 -19.76
N ILE A 47 -3.28 -4.14 -18.53
CA ILE A 47 -3.10 -3.32 -17.34
C ILE A 47 -1.71 -3.50 -16.76
N SER A 48 -1.23 -4.75 -16.64
CA SER A 48 0.11 -5.06 -16.11
C SER A 48 1.23 -4.61 -17.05
N TRP A 49 1.00 -4.59 -18.36
CA TRP A 49 1.97 -4.07 -19.33
C TRP A 49 2.25 -2.57 -19.20
N LYS A 50 1.47 -1.84 -18.40
CA LYS A 50 1.67 -0.39 -18.18
C LYS A 50 2.82 -0.05 -17.23
N GLY A 51 3.46 -1.04 -16.61
CA GLY A 51 4.75 -0.85 -15.91
C GLY A 51 4.69 -1.09 -14.40
N ASP A 52 4.26 -0.11 -13.61
CA ASP A 52 4.17 -0.23 -12.15
C ASP A 52 2.71 -0.18 -11.71
N PHE A 53 2.30 -1.07 -10.79
CA PHE A 53 0.92 -1.08 -10.28
C PHE A 53 0.58 0.22 -9.52
N GLN A 54 1.60 0.94 -9.03
CA GLN A 54 1.45 2.22 -8.34
C GLN A 54 0.92 3.34 -9.25
N ASP A 55 1.06 3.17 -10.57
CA ASP A 55 0.56 4.12 -11.58
C ASP A 55 -0.89 3.84 -12.01
N ILE A 56 -1.48 2.71 -11.59
CA ILE A 56 -2.87 2.39 -11.86
C ILE A 56 -3.76 3.32 -11.02
N LEU A 57 -4.58 4.15 -11.67
CA LEU A 57 -5.51 5.08 -10.99
C LEU A 57 -6.40 4.38 -9.97
N MET A 58 -6.91 3.18 -10.31
CA MET A 58 -7.72 2.35 -9.42
C MET A 58 -6.98 1.99 -8.12
N CYS A 59 -5.66 1.80 -8.16
CA CYS A 59 -4.85 1.55 -6.96
C CYS A 59 -4.91 2.74 -6.00
N ARG A 60 -4.83 3.97 -6.52
CA ARG A 60 -4.92 5.20 -5.72
C ARG A 60 -6.31 5.37 -5.12
N ASP A 61 -7.35 5.17 -5.92
CA ASP A 61 -8.74 5.29 -5.46
C ASP A 61 -9.08 4.25 -4.40
N PHE A 62 -8.68 2.99 -4.61
CA PHE A 62 -8.92 1.92 -3.65
C PHE A 62 -8.21 2.17 -2.32
N ASN A 63 -6.93 2.55 -2.36
CA ASN A 63 -6.17 2.90 -1.15
C ASN A 63 -6.83 4.07 -0.41
N TYR A 64 -7.27 5.10 -1.12
CA TYR A 64 -8.00 6.23 -0.53
C TYR A 64 -9.29 5.80 0.17
N GLN A 65 -10.14 4.99 -0.50
CA GLN A 65 -11.40 4.52 0.09
C GLN A 65 -11.15 3.61 1.30
N MET A 66 -10.15 2.74 1.24
CA MET A 66 -9.78 1.88 2.36
C MET A 66 -9.33 2.69 3.58
N LEU A 67 -8.45 3.68 3.38
CA LEU A 67 -7.99 4.55 4.46
C LEU A 67 -9.15 5.35 5.08
N LYS A 68 -10.11 5.78 4.25
CA LYS A 68 -11.33 6.46 4.73
C LYS A 68 -12.27 5.54 5.51
N TYR A 69 -12.31 4.25 5.17
CA TYR A 69 -13.16 3.26 5.87
C TYR A 69 -12.60 2.85 7.24
N ILE A 70 -11.28 2.71 7.35
CA ILE A 70 -10.63 2.27 8.60
C ILE A 70 -10.37 3.40 9.60
N GLN A 71 -10.72 4.64 9.24
CA GLN A 71 -10.51 5.84 10.06
C GLN A 71 -11.83 6.32 10.67
#